data_AF-A0A926FNA6-F1
#
_entry.id   AF-A0A926FNA6-F1
#
_cell.length_a   1.000
_cell.length_b   1.000
_cell.length_c   1.000
_cell.angle_alpha   90.00
_cell.angle_beta   90.00
_cell.angle_gamma   90.00
#
_symmetry.space_group_name_H-M   'P 1'
#
loop_
_entity.id
_entity.type
_entity.pdbx_description
1 polymer ?
#
loop_
_entity_poly.entity_id
_entity_poly.type
_entity_poly.pdbx_seq_one_letter_code
_entity_poly.pdbx_strand_id
1 'polypeptide(L)'
;MLRAKARIALLALAGSAWPHLFRAAELTPPTASYQISCRLDAERKIVEGTELLTWTNRTGAAAETLQFHLYLNAFRNSLSSFRRSVGGARDAVPDSWGSIEITRMSLADGTDLLPGLRYIAPDDGNPHDRTVAEVPLPRPAAPGETLHVAIDFRSRLPRVSNRTGYKGDFFFVAQWFPKLGVLEETGW
;
A
#
# COMPACT_ATOMS: atom_id res chain seq x y z
N MET A 1 34.96 46.49 -65.01
CA MET A 1 34.65 45.42 -64.03
C MET A 1 34.45 46.06 -62.66
N LEU A 2 33.19 46.31 -62.27
CA LEU A 2 32.85 46.99 -61.02
C LEU A 2 31.83 46.10 -60.28
N ARG A 3 32.24 45.52 -59.14
CA ARG A 3 31.45 44.54 -58.38
C ARG A 3 30.39 45.25 -57.52
N ALA A 4 29.13 44.84 -57.69
CA ALA A 4 28.01 45.23 -56.85
C ALA A 4 28.14 44.65 -55.43
N LYS A 5 27.91 45.47 -54.41
CA LYS A 5 27.80 45.03 -53.00
C LYS A 5 26.33 44.82 -52.66
N ALA A 6 25.93 43.56 -52.45
CA ALA A 6 24.60 43.21 -51.95
C ALA A 6 24.50 43.54 -50.45
N ARG A 7 23.43 44.23 -50.07
CA ARG A 7 23.03 44.47 -48.67
C ARG A 7 22.11 43.33 -48.24
N ILE A 8 22.52 42.57 -47.23
CA ILE A 8 21.66 41.57 -46.57
C ILE A 8 20.96 42.28 -45.42
N ALA A 9 19.63 42.38 -45.48
CA ALA A 9 18.79 42.81 -44.36
C ALA A 9 18.52 41.58 -43.48
N LEU A 10 18.90 41.65 -42.21
CA LEU A 10 18.59 40.63 -41.21
C LEU A 10 17.23 40.96 -40.59
N LEU A 11 16.19 40.16 -40.90
CA LEU A 11 14.93 40.20 -40.16
C LEU A 11 15.14 39.53 -38.79
N ALA A 12 14.99 40.29 -37.72
CA ALA A 12 14.88 39.75 -36.37
C ALA A 12 13.45 39.21 -36.17
N LEU A 13 13.31 37.88 -36.13
CA LEU A 13 12.08 37.23 -35.68
C LEU A 13 12.00 37.40 -34.15
N ALA A 14 11.09 38.26 -33.69
CA ALA A 14 10.74 38.35 -32.29
C ALA A 14 10.06 37.03 -31.88
N GLY A 15 10.77 36.21 -31.11
CA GLY A 15 10.21 35.00 -30.51
C GLY A 15 9.10 35.37 -29.54
N SER A 16 7.86 35.06 -29.88
CA SER A 16 6.74 35.06 -28.94
C SER A 16 7.00 33.98 -27.90
N ALA A 17 7.55 34.39 -26.75
CA ALA A 17 7.60 33.56 -25.57
C ALA A 17 6.17 33.31 -25.10
N TRP A 18 5.64 32.12 -25.34
CA TRP A 18 4.49 31.63 -24.60
C TRP A 18 4.95 31.43 -23.15
N PRO A 19 4.45 32.20 -22.17
CA PRO A 19 4.59 31.77 -20.79
C PRO A 19 3.64 30.58 -20.66
N HIS A 20 4.15 29.37 -20.90
CA HIS A 20 3.53 28.20 -20.32
C HIS A 20 3.66 28.39 -18.82
N LEU A 21 2.58 28.93 -18.24
CA LEU A 21 2.33 28.94 -16.81
C LEU A 21 2.46 27.49 -16.35
N PHE A 22 3.64 27.11 -15.85
CA PHE A 22 3.77 25.97 -14.98
C PHE A 22 3.05 26.33 -13.68
N ARG A 23 1.71 26.24 -13.68
CA ARG A 23 0.97 26.12 -12.43
C ARG A 23 1.40 24.78 -11.86
N ALA A 24 2.14 24.81 -10.76
CA ALA A 24 2.37 23.61 -9.97
C ALA A 24 1.01 22.96 -9.75
N ALA A 25 0.83 21.73 -10.24
CA ALA A 25 -0.38 20.99 -9.97
C ALA A 25 -0.57 20.94 -8.45
N GLU A 26 -1.76 21.29 -7.98
CA GLU A 26 -2.08 21.11 -6.57
C GLU A 26 -1.93 19.63 -6.24
N LEU A 27 -1.05 19.31 -5.28
CA LEU A 27 -0.89 17.94 -4.82
C LEU A 27 -2.23 17.45 -4.30
N THR A 28 -2.59 16.21 -4.65
CA THR A 28 -3.78 15.58 -4.07
C THR A 28 -3.66 15.64 -2.54
N PRO A 29 -4.67 16.18 -1.85
CA PRO A 29 -4.65 16.21 -0.40
C PRO A 29 -4.46 14.79 0.17
N PRO A 30 -3.57 14.59 1.16
CA PRO A 30 -3.27 13.25 1.68
C PRO A 30 -4.52 12.62 2.31
N THR A 31 -4.90 11.42 1.87
CA THR A 31 -6.01 10.64 2.45
C THR A 31 -5.53 9.70 3.54
N ALA A 32 -4.39 9.07 3.33
CA ALA A 32 -3.72 8.20 4.30
C ALA A 32 -2.23 8.53 4.31
N SER A 33 -1.67 8.68 5.51
CA SER A 33 -0.26 8.88 5.76
C SER A 33 0.23 7.86 6.78
N TYR A 34 1.46 7.41 6.61
CA TYR A 34 2.05 6.34 7.40
C TYR A 34 3.40 6.79 7.94
N GLN A 35 3.60 6.64 9.25
CA GLN A 35 4.91 6.68 9.87
C GLN A 35 5.28 5.27 10.31
N ILE A 36 6.29 4.69 9.68
CA ILE A 36 6.68 3.29 9.91
C ILE A 36 8.12 3.23 10.41
N SER A 37 8.32 2.59 11.55
CA SER A 37 9.64 2.15 12.04
C SER A 37 9.69 0.64 11.95
N CYS A 38 10.77 0.07 11.42
CA CYS A 38 10.88 -1.36 11.25
C CYS A 38 12.32 -1.86 11.33
N ARG A 39 12.47 -3.16 11.59
CA ARG A 39 13.74 -3.88 11.58
C ARG A 39 13.59 -5.18 10.79
N LEU A 40 14.56 -5.43 9.90
CA LEU A 40 14.74 -6.75 9.28
C LEU A 40 15.61 -7.63 10.19
N ASP A 41 15.03 -8.74 10.65
CA ASP A 41 15.74 -9.87 11.22
C ASP A 41 16.16 -10.81 10.08
N ALA A 42 17.37 -10.61 9.58
CA ALA A 42 17.89 -11.35 8.44
C ALA A 42 18.09 -12.84 8.74
N GLU A 43 18.33 -13.26 9.99
CA GLU A 43 18.47 -14.67 10.33
C GLU A 43 17.11 -15.37 10.26
N ARG A 44 16.12 -14.80 10.96
CA ARG A 44 14.76 -15.35 11.09
C ARG A 44 13.88 -15.05 9.88
N LYS A 45 14.35 -14.20 8.95
CA LYS A 45 13.64 -13.76 7.74
C LYS A 45 12.32 -13.05 8.07
N ILE A 46 12.36 -12.19 9.08
CA ILE A 46 11.19 -11.47 9.62
C ILE A 46 11.43 -9.97 9.54
N VAL A 47 10.39 -9.21 9.19
CA VAL A 47 10.32 -7.76 9.43
C VAL A 47 9.38 -7.53 10.60
N GLU A 48 9.87 -6.89 11.65
CA GLU A 48 9.06 -6.39 12.77
C GLU A 48 8.88 -4.89 12.59
N GLY A 49 7.65 -4.40 12.71
CA GLY A 49 7.34 -3.01 12.43
C GLY A 49 6.27 -2.44 13.35
N THR A 50 6.39 -1.14 13.59
CA THR A 50 5.38 -0.28 14.21
C THR A 50 4.96 0.77 13.20
N GLU A 51 3.66 0.99 13.07
CA GLU A 51 3.05 1.89 12.12
C GLU A 51 2.07 2.82 12.83
N LEU A 52 2.17 4.12 12.55
CA LEU A 52 1.11 5.09 12.85
C LEU A 52 0.45 5.50 11.53
N LEU A 53 -0.80 5.08 11.36
CA LEU A 53 -1.67 5.48 10.26
C LEU A 53 -2.46 6.72 10.66
N THR A 54 -2.34 7.79 9.88
CA THR A 54 -3.28 8.93 9.90
C THR A 54 -4.16 8.83 8.66
N TRP A 55 -5.46 8.62 8.85
CA TRP A 55 -6.41 8.47 7.76
C TRP A 55 -7.59 9.43 7.91
N THR A 56 -7.97 10.11 6.84
CA THR A 56 -9.17 10.97 6.78
C THR A 56 -10.24 10.31 5.92
N ASN A 57 -11.44 10.15 6.48
CA ASN A 57 -12.59 9.75 5.67
C ASN A 57 -12.95 10.88 4.69
N ARG A 58 -12.75 10.65 3.40
CA ARG A 58 -13.04 11.63 2.35
C ARG A 58 -14.35 11.38 1.61
N THR A 59 -15.11 10.33 1.98
CA THR A 59 -16.38 10.02 1.33
C THR A 59 -17.53 10.79 1.95
N GLY A 60 -18.69 10.80 1.29
CA GLY A 60 -19.91 11.39 1.82
C GLY A 60 -20.61 10.57 2.91
N ALA A 61 -20.15 9.33 3.16
CA ALA A 61 -20.76 8.41 4.12
C ALA A 61 -19.84 8.14 5.32
N ALA A 62 -20.43 7.78 6.46
CA ALA A 62 -19.64 7.36 7.61
C ALA A 62 -19.02 5.98 7.36
N ALA A 63 -17.76 5.79 7.73
CA ALA A 63 -17.08 4.49 7.62
C ALA A 63 -17.25 3.70 8.92
N GLU A 64 -17.82 2.50 8.84
CA GLU A 64 -18.04 1.63 10.00
C GLU A 64 -16.86 0.71 10.31
N THR A 65 -16.02 0.47 9.31
CA THR A 65 -14.89 -0.44 9.38
C THR A 65 -13.65 0.21 8.78
N LEU A 66 -12.48 -0.36 9.04
CA LEU A 66 -11.26 -0.14 8.25
C LEU A 66 -10.88 -1.47 7.60
N GLN A 67 -10.50 -1.46 6.32
CA GLN A 67 -10.01 -2.66 5.63
C GLN A 67 -8.52 -2.54 5.30
N PHE A 68 -7.75 -3.58 5.55
CA PHE A 68 -6.30 -3.61 5.35
C PHE A 68 -5.91 -4.75 4.42
N HIS A 69 -5.10 -4.43 3.42
CA HIS A 69 -4.36 -5.40 2.62
C HIS A 69 -3.17 -5.94 3.39
N LEU A 70 -3.13 -7.26 3.52
CA LEU A 70 -2.14 -8.07 4.20
C LEU A 70 -1.42 -8.97 3.19
N TYR A 71 -0.73 -8.36 2.23
CA TYR A 71 -0.25 -9.03 1.01
C TYR A 71 0.51 -10.34 1.25
N LEU A 72 1.38 -10.40 2.26
CA LEU A 72 2.18 -11.61 2.53
C LEU A 72 1.33 -12.83 2.89
N ASN A 73 0.08 -12.64 3.32
CA ASN A 73 -0.85 -13.73 3.56
C ASN A 73 -1.30 -14.45 2.27
N ALA A 74 -1.01 -13.91 1.09
CA ALA A 74 -1.13 -14.64 -0.17
C ALA A 74 -0.19 -15.86 -0.22
N PHE A 75 0.89 -15.85 0.56
CA PHE A 75 1.91 -16.89 0.63
C PHE A 75 1.88 -17.68 1.93
N ARG A 76 0.78 -17.64 2.69
CA ARG A 76 0.68 -18.32 4.00
C ARG A 76 0.43 -19.83 3.92
N ASN A 77 -0.12 -20.26 2.79
CA ASN A 77 -0.46 -21.65 2.48
C ASN A 77 -0.70 -21.78 0.96
N SER A 78 -1.01 -22.98 0.51
CA SER A 78 -1.36 -23.28 -0.89
C SER A 78 -2.82 -22.98 -1.26
N LEU A 79 -3.64 -22.53 -0.32
CA LEU A 79 -5.09 -22.40 -0.44
C LEU A 79 -5.57 -20.96 -0.63
N SER A 80 -4.70 -19.95 -0.51
CA SER A 80 -5.04 -18.55 -0.82
C SER A 80 -5.49 -18.40 -2.27
N SER A 81 -6.31 -17.39 -2.55
CA SER A 81 -6.87 -17.15 -3.88
C SER A 81 -5.77 -16.85 -4.89
N PHE A 82 -4.77 -16.07 -4.51
CA PHE A 82 -3.57 -15.84 -5.33
C PHE A 82 -2.82 -17.15 -5.67
N ARG A 83 -2.62 -18.05 -4.70
CA ARG A 83 -1.92 -19.31 -4.98
C ARG A 83 -2.70 -20.26 -5.87
N ARG A 84 -4.03 -20.26 -5.77
CA ARG A 84 -4.91 -21.00 -6.67
C ARG A 84 -4.88 -20.41 -8.09
N SER A 85 -4.86 -19.08 -8.23
CA SER A 85 -4.95 -18.40 -9.53
C SER A 85 -3.69 -18.50 -10.39
N VAL A 86 -2.49 -18.53 -9.79
CA VAL A 86 -1.22 -18.72 -10.53
C VAL A 86 -1.00 -20.16 -11.01
N GLY A 87 -2.08 -20.95 -11.14
CA GLY A 87 -2.09 -22.20 -11.87
C GLY A 87 -1.49 -23.39 -11.13
N GLY A 88 -1.60 -23.44 -9.79
CA GLY A 88 -1.30 -24.64 -8.99
C GLY A 88 -0.06 -25.38 -9.48
N ALA A 89 1.02 -24.66 -9.81
CA ALA A 89 2.16 -25.26 -10.48
C ALA A 89 2.91 -26.15 -9.47
N ARG A 90 2.49 -27.41 -9.44
CA ARG A 90 3.26 -28.64 -9.20
C ARG A 90 4.07 -28.65 -7.91
N ASP A 91 3.48 -29.29 -6.89
CA ASP A 91 4.12 -30.18 -5.91
C ASP A 91 5.31 -29.69 -5.07
N ALA A 92 5.84 -28.50 -5.31
CA ALA A 92 6.82 -27.90 -4.43
C ALA A 92 6.06 -27.13 -3.35
N VAL A 93 5.74 -27.82 -2.25
CA VAL A 93 5.53 -27.14 -0.97
C VAL A 93 6.73 -26.21 -0.78
N PRO A 94 6.54 -24.88 -0.77
CA PRO A 94 7.67 -23.99 -0.64
C PRO A 94 8.37 -24.27 0.69
N ASP A 95 9.70 -24.33 0.65
CA ASP A 95 10.51 -24.54 1.86
C ASP A 95 10.25 -23.49 2.95
N SER A 96 9.70 -22.32 2.57
CA SER A 96 9.29 -21.29 3.51
C SER A 96 8.05 -20.53 3.02
N TRP A 97 7.03 -20.53 3.86
CA TRP A 97 5.82 -19.72 3.71
C TRP A 97 6.04 -18.28 4.17
N GLY A 98 5.24 -17.37 3.64
CA GLY A 98 5.19 -15.96 4.02
C GLY A 98 3.91 -15.64 4.76
N SER A 99 3.94 -14.61 5.61
CA SER A 99 2.74 -14.15 6.30
C SER A 99 2.95 -12.73 6.81
N ILE A 100 1.85 -12.03 7.06
CA ILE A 100 1.86 -10.82 7.87
C ILE A 100 0.77 -10.93 8.93
N GLU A 101 1.17 -10.65 10.17
CA GLU A 101 0.32 -10.69 11.34
C GLU A 101 0.33 -9.31 11.99
N ILE A 102 -0.87 -8.78 12.26
CA ILE A 102 -1.02 -7.60 13.11
C ILE A 102 -1.06 -8.11 14.56
N THR A 103 -0.13 -7.65 15.38
CA THR A 103 0.02 -8.07 16.78
C THR A 103 -0.54 -7.05 17.76
N ARG A 104 -0.78 -5.81 17.32
CA ARG A 104 -1.48 -4.76 18.06
C ARG A 104 -2.19 -3.84 17.07
N MET A 105 -3.39 -3.38 17.41
CA MET A 105 -4.04 -2.28 16.71
C MET A 105 -4.88 -1.45 17.70
N SER A 106 -4.62 -0.15 17.80
CA SER A 106 -5.37 0.71 18.72
C SER A 106 -5.60 2.12 18.17
N LEU A 107 -6.71 2.74 18.55
CA LEU A 107 -6.96 4.17 18.33
C LEU A 107 -6.08 5.03 19.25
N ALA A 108 -6.02 6.33 18.96
CA ALA A 108 -5.25 7.30 19.75
C ALA A 108 -5.70 7.42 21.22
N ASP A 109 -6.95 7.12 21.52
CA ASP A 109 -7.48 7.09 22.90
C ASP A 109 -7.15 5.79 23.65
N GLY A 110 -6.43 4.85 23.00
CA GLY A 110 -6.05 3.57 23.56
C GLY A 110 -7.07 2.45 23.36
N THR A 111 -8.20 2.71 22.68
CA THR A 111 -9.18 1.66 22.35
C THR A 111 -8.53 0.57 21.50
N ASP A 112 -8.54 -0.67 22.00
CA ASP A 112 -8.01 -1.83 21.28
C ASP A 112 -8.99 -2.30 20.20
N LEU A 113 -8.50 -2.33 18.97
CA LEU A 113 -9.27 -2.74 17.80
C LEU A 113 -8.97 -4.20 17.38
N LEU A 114 -7.85 -4.77 17.86
CA LEU A 114 -7.40 -6.08 17.42
C LEU A 114 -8.42 -7.21 17.68
N PRO A 115 -9.18 -7.24 18.79
CA PRO A 115 -10.21 -8.25 19.03
C PRO A 115 -11.32 -8.27 17.97
N GLY A 116 -11.58 -7.14 17.31
CA GLY A 116 -12.58 -7.02 16.25
C GLY A 116 -12.08 -7.46 14.87
N LEU A 117 -10.77 -7.65 14.69
CA LEU A 117 -10.18 -7.98 13.40
C LEU A 117 -10.71 -9.31 12.89
N ARG A 118 -11.25 -9.30 11.67
CA ARG A 118 -11.68 -10.49 10.94
C ARG A 118 -11.12 -10.51 9.53
N TYR A 119 -10.81 -11.69 9.02
CA TYR A 119 -10.40 -11.84 7.62
C TYR A 119 -11.64 -11.96 6.72
N ILE A 120 -11.62 -11.24 5.61
CA ILE A 120 -12.68 -11.27 4.60
C ILE A 120 -12.10 -11.60 3.23
N ALA A 121 -12.94 -12.09 2.32
CA ALA A 121 -12.58 -12.39 0.94
C ALA A 121 -13.70 -11.89 0.02
N PRO A 122 -13.82 -10.57 -0.20
CA PRO A 122 -14.94 -9.98 -0.93
C PRO A 122 -14.98 -10.40 -2.42
N ASP A 123 -13.83 -10.76 -2.99
CA ASP A 123 -13.71 -11.08 -4.41
C ASP A 123 -14.25 -12.47 -4.77
N ASP A 124 -14.02 -13.48 -3.92
CA ASP A 124 -14.30 -14.89 -4.25
C ASP A 124 -14.81 -15.74 -3.08
N GLY A 125 -14.95 -15.17 -1.88
CA GLY A 125 -15.44 -15.87 -0.69
C GLY A 125 -14.51 -16.96 -0.15
N ASN A 126 -13.24 -17.02 -0.56
CA ASN A 126 -12.32 -18.08 -0.14
C ASN A 126 -11.97 -17.99 1.36
N PRO A 127 -12.39 -18.96 2.21
CA PRO A 127 -12.16 -18.90 3.65
C PRO A 127 -10.70 -19.12 4.08
N HIS A 128 -9.84 -19.54 3.14
CA HIS A 128 -8.42 -19.71 3.39
C HIS A 128 -7.57 -18.49 3.01
N ASP A 129 -8.17 -17.53 2.31
CA ASP A 129 -7.56 -16.26 2.00
C ASP A 129 -7.61 -15.34 3.23
N ARG A 130 -6.48 -14.72 3.55
CA ARG A 130 -6.31 -13.79 4.67
C ARG A 130 -5.57 -12.53 4.23
N THR A 131 -5.65 -12.21 2.94
CA THR A 131 -5.00 -11.05 2.34
C THR A 131 -5.76 -9.75 2.58
N VAL A 132 -7.01 -9.82 3.04
CA VAL A 132 -7.77 -8.66 3.50
C VAL A 132 -8.25 -8.90 4.94
N ALA A 133 -7.97 -7.94 5.80
CA ALA A 133 -8.50 -7.88 7.15
C ALA A 133 -9.47 -6.70 7.26
N GLU A 134 -10.64 -6.93 7.84
CA GLU A 134 -11.59 -5.90 8.20
C GLU A 134 -11.58 -5.71 9.72
N VAL A 135 -11.62 -4.46 10.15
CA VAL A 135 -11.60 -4.06 11.55
C VAL A 135 -12.79 -3.12 11.80
N PRO A 136 -13.82 -3.56 12.54
CA PRO A 136 -14.92 -2.70 12.95
C PRO A 136 -14.44 -1.57 13.84
N LEU A 137 -14.95 -0.36 13.59
CA LEU A 137 -14.73 0.80 14.44
C LEU A 137 -15.78 0.82 15.57
N PRO A 138 -15.41 1.22 16.80
CA PRO A 138 -16.35 1.34 17.92
C PRO A 138 -17.41 2.42 17.68
N ARG A 139 -17.09 3.41 16.84
CA ARG A 139 -18.02 4.43 16.32
C ARG A 139 -17.69 4.65 14.84
N PRO A 140 -18.71 4.80 13.97
CA PRO A 140 -18.46 5.16 12.58
C PRO A 140 -17.67 6.48 12.46
N ALA A 141 -16.66 6.48 11.60
CA ALA A 141 -15.87 7.68 11.30
C ALA A 141 -16.65 8.57 10.32
N ALA A 142 -17.03 9.77 10.76
CA ALA A 142 -17.85 10.67 9.96
C ALA A 142 -17.11 11.19 8.71
N PRO A 143 -17.83 11.68 7.68
CA PRO A 143 -17.22 12.42 6.59
C PRO A 143 -16.30 13.55 7.09
N GLY A 144 -15.06 13.58 6.59
CA GLY A 144 -14.02 14.53 6.99
C GLY A 144 -13.31 14.20 8.30
N GLU A 145 -13.75 13.18 9.05
CA GLU A 145 -13.10 12.76 10.29
C GLU A 145 -11.73 12.15 10.01
N THR A 146 -10.75 12.48 10.87
CA THR A 146 -9.40 11.91 10.81
C THR A 146 -9.15 10.97 11.99
N LEU A 147 -8.82 9.72 11.68
CA LEU A 147 -8.41 8.71 12.65
C LEU A 147 -6.89 8.60 12.69
N HIS A 148 -6.40 8.26 13.88
CA HIS A 148 -5.02 7.86 14.12
C HIS A 148 -5.03 6.44 14.68
N VAL A 149 -4.37 5.52 13.97
CA VAL A 149 -4.35 4.10 14.31
C VAL A 149 -2.90 3.66 14.48
N ALA A 150 -2.56 3.21 15.69
CA ALA A 150 -1.26 2.61 15.98
C ALA A 150 -1.34 1.10 15.73
N ILE A 151 -0.39 0.56 14.97
CA ILE A 151 -0.38 -0.82 14.50
C ILE A 151 1.01 -1.41 14.72
N ASP A 152 1.10 -2.54 15.43
CA ASP A 152 2.31 -3.35 15.47
C ASP A 152 2.10 -4.58 14.60
N PHE A 153 3.11 -4.97 13.83
CA PHE A 153 3.02 -6.11 12.94
C PHE A 153 4.32 -6.88 12.81
N ARG A 154 4.17 -8.12 12.36
CA ARG A 154 5.25 -9.04 12.05
C ARG A 154 5.03 -9.68 10.68
N SER A 155 6.01 -9.51 9.81
CA SER A 155 6.02 -10.02 8.45
C SER A 155 7.08 -11.10 8.28
N ARG A 156 6.67 -12.34 8.02
CA ARG A 156 7.57 -13.44 7.65
C ARG A 156 7.74 -13.46 6.14
N LEU A 157 8.99 -13.42 5.68
CA LEU A 157 9.31 -13.44 4.26
C LEU A 157 9.34 -14.88 3.73
N PRO A 158 8.63 -15.18 2.62
CA PRO A 158 8.76 -16.47 1.96
C PRO A 158 10.13 -16.60 1.27
N ARG A 159 10.50 -17.80 0.83
CA ARG A 159 11.53 -17.93 -0.23
C ARG A 159 11.03 -17.13 -1.45
N VAL A 160 11.94 -16.47 -2.19
CA VAL A 160 11.61 -15.53 -3.28
C VAL A 160 10.32 -15.91 -4.00
N SER A 161 9.34 -15.03 -3.91
CA SER A 161 8.06 -15.13 -4.59
C SER A 161 7.72 -13.81 -5.25
N ASN A 162 6.50 -13.67 -5.78
CA ASN A 162 6.09 -12.48 -6.49
C ASN A 162 6.25 -11.25 -5.60
N ARG A 163 7.16 -10.34 -6.00
CA ARG A 163 7.40 -9.04 -5.36
C ARG A 163 7.95 -9.08 -3.94
N THR A 164 8.31 -10.24 -3.39
CA THR A 164 8.80 -10.34 -2.01
C THR A 164 9.57 -11.64 -1.75
N GLY A 165 10.35 -11.68 -0.68
CA GLY A 165 11.01 -12.89 -0.18
C GLY A 165 12.53 -12.81 -0.14
N TYR A 166 13.18 -13.95 0.06
CA TYR A 166 14.62 -14.04 0.22
C TYR A 166 15.25 -15.24 -0.52
N LYS A 167 16.55 -15.11 -0.84
CA LYS A 167 17.40 -16.19 -1.37
C LYS A 167 18.83 -15.99 -0.85
N GLY A 168 19.31 -16.90 -0.01
CA GLY A 168 20.59 -16.71 0.66
C GLY A 168 20.55 -15.49 1.59
N ASP A 169 21.48 -14.56 1.38
CA ASP A 169 21.59 -13.27 2.04
C ASP A 169 20.88 -12.13 1.29
N PHE A 170 20.29 -12.39 0.12
CA PHE A 170 19.51 -11.43 -0.63
C PHE A 170 18.05 -11.37 -0.14
N PHE A 171 17.55 -10.15 0.04
CA PHE A 171 16.18 -9.86 0.45
C PHE A 171 15.51 -8.89 -0.53
N PHE A 172 14.36 -9.28 -1.05
CA PHE A 172 13.45 -8.40 -1.76
C PHE A 172 12.20 -8.21 -0.89
N VAL A 173 11.98 -7.01 -0.36
CA VAL A 173 10.99 -6.77 0.68
C VAL A 173 10.00 -5.72 0.21
N ALA A 174 9.06 -6.10 -0.67
CA ALA A 174 7.93 -5.25 -1.01
C ALA A 174 6.64 -5.74 -0.31
N GLN A 175 5.66 -4.85 -0.20
CA GLN A 175 4.32 -5.13 0.34
C GLN A 175 4.37 -5.81 1.74
N TRP A 176 5.25 -5.32 2.60
CA TRP A 176 5.67 -5.97 3.85
C TRP A 176 4.97 -5.42 5.10
N PHE A 177 4.06 -4.46 4.96
CA PHE A 177 3.34 -3.81 6.04
C PHE A 177 1.81 -3.86 5.78
N PRO A 178 0.96 -3.75 6.82
CA PRO A 178 -0.49 -3.66 6.66
C PRO A 178 -0.84 -2.35 5.95
N LYS A 179 -1.57 -2.42 4.85
CA LYS A 179 -1.91 -1.21 4.08
C LYS A 179 -3.40 -1.01 4.07
N LEU A 180 -3.87 0.16 4.49
CA LEU A 180 -5.28 0.51 4.40
C LEU A 180 -5.74 0.41 2.92
N GLY A 181 -6.90 -0.22 2.72
CA GLY A 181 -7.64 -0.19 1.47
C GLY A 181 -8.09 1.23 1.13
N VAL A 182 -8.57 1.43 -0.09
CA VAL A 182 -9.06 2.73 -0.53
C VAL A 182 -10.57 2.72 -0.34
N LEU A 183 -11.07 3.49 0.62
CA LEU A 183 -12.50 3.72 0.75
C LEU A 183 -12.96 4.73 -0.30
N GLU A 184 -13.84 4.30 -1.19
CA GLU A 184 -14.53 5.11 -2.19
C GLU A 184 -16.02 5.27 -1.84
N GLU A 185 -16.75 6.12 -2.57
CA GLU A 185 -18.19 6.33 -2.36
C GLU A 185 -19.02 5.04 -2.51
N THR A 186 -18.51 4.06 -3.26
CA THR A 186 -19.16 2.76 -3.49
C THR A 186 -18.76 1.69 -2.47
N GLY A 187 -17.81 1.97 -1.58
CA GLY A 187 -17.26 1.00 -0.62
C GLY A 187 -15.74 0.91 -0.64
N TRP A 188 -15.21 -0.07 0.11
CA TRP A 188 -13.79 -0.42 0.19
C TRP A 188 -13.28 -1.15 -1.07
#